data_AF-A0AAD9YI61-F1
#
_entry.id   AF-A0AAD9YI61-F1
#
_cell.length_a   1.000
_cell.length_b   1.000
_cell.length_c   1.000
_cell.angle_alpha   90.00
_cell.angle_beta   90.00
_cell.angle_gamma   90.00
#
_symmetry.space_group_name_H-M   'P 1'
#
loop_
_entity.id
_entity.type
_entity.pdbx_description
1 polymer ?
#
loop_
_entity_poly.entity_id
_entity_poly.type
_entity_poly.pdbx_seq_one_letter_code
_entity_poly.pdbx_strand_id
1 'polypeptide(L)'
;MPPRAAYPTAGKASSRIRQACDVCHARKIRCDGRRPCMNCRLARVDCTYNAVPKKTGPKGPRPKPTSWSETEVTFRPSPLVSADLFRRYLDVYFKRKYPITPILDRDSMEECVSTYSESPEKYGLLTSCCATIALDSEVLLQKFEPTPAHLLSSAQPSVILPTPEFFVQETLRARRHIHLAESLSLTHIYTSFFLSFAFFCLNNGNAAWVYLRESVTILQTLRLHEEATYSEIKDQSVATYARRMFWTLFVTERSFTIQRERPLTLLPTINLPKIDPLSPDAEILAGFLDLVSLFLPFDFDFITTMNLPISPALKAAKSAQSRRLQDKLSNCLAKISHYPEAQQADLLVTRGWLKIIVWKICVSKSLLSSSTDSKDSMSLSYPSSIARETVLISRLLPSKAFEANGVAILEKVFDVGCSLADVLSLNPHPPSSVWSAMDVGPIDILVEIVRIAGTKFGDGYQHLRILVDKTYRCVLMNVDRSLPLPANTSRVEPEEID
;
A
#
# COMPACT_ATOMS: atom_id res chain seq x y z
N MET A 1 -7.26 0.72 57.18
CA MET A 1 -8.58 0.27 56.67
C MET A 1 -9.66 0.65 57.66
N PRO A 2 -10.44 1.71 57.41
CA PRO A 2 -11.69 1.99 58.11
C PRO A 2 -12.89 1.40 57.35
N PRO A 3 -14.05 1.21 58.02
CA PRO A 3 -15.09 0.29 57.60
C PRO A 3 -16.02 0.85 56.50
N ARG A 4 -16.53 -0.08 55.67
CA ARG A 4 -17.55 0.17 54.65
C ARG A 4 -18.85 0.71 55.29
N ALA A 5 -19.22 1.93 54.94
CA ALA A 5 -20.55 2.46 55.20
C ALA A 5 -21.58 1.74 54.31
N ALA A 6 -22.67 1.30 54.94
CA ALA A 6 -23.79 0.60 54.32
C ALA A 6 -24.54 1.50 53.34
N TYR A 7 -24.79 1.00 52.13
CA TYR A 7 -25.77 1.60 51.23
C TYR A 7 -27.18 1.19 51.66
N PRO A 8 -28.15 2.12 51.73
CA PRO A 8 -29.54 1.79 52.00
C PRO A 8 -30.16 1.00 50.85
N THR A 9 -31.04 0.09 51.24
CA THR A 9 -31.81 -0.85 50.46
C THR A 9 -32.93 -0.21 49.64
N ALA A 10 -33.15 -0.79 48.46
CA ALA A 10 -34.40 -1.01 47.73
C ALA A 10 -35.57 0.00 47.80
N GLY A 11 -35.90 0.55 46.62
CA GLY A 11 -37.24 1.03 46.23
C GLY A 11 -37.15 2.00 45.04
N LYS A 12 -37.73 1.81 43.85
CA LYS A 12 -38.86 1.00 43.38
C LYS A 12 -38.55 0.52 41.95
N ALA A 13 -38.96 -0.70 41.60
CA ALA A 13 -39.00 -1.17 40.22
C ALA A 13 -39.84 -0.19 39.38
N SER A 14 -39.21 0.49 38.41
CA SER A 14 -39.93 1.31 37.43
C SER A 14 -40.88 0.40 36.66
N SER A 15 -42.18 0.65 36.80
CA SER A 15 -43.19 -0.06 36.02
C SER A 15 -42.83 0.02 34.54
N ARG A 16 -42.81 -1.13 33.86
CA ARG A 16 -42.50 -1.19 32.44
C ARG A 16 -43.58 -0.42 31.70
N ILE A 17 -43.24 0.77 31.21
CA ILE A 17 -44.19 1.62 30.49
C ILE A 17 -44.68 0.90 29.23
N ARG A 18 -46.00 0.86 29.02
CA ARG A 18 -46.61 0.15 27.88
C ARG A 18 -46.32 0.83 26.54
N GLN A 19 -46.12 2.14 26.55
CA GLN A 19 -45.88 2.96 25.37
C GLN A 19 -45.09 4.21 25.75
N ALA A 20 -44.11 4.60 24.93
CA ALA A 20 -43.42 5.90 25.04
C ALA A 20 -44.29 7.00 24.43
N CYS A 21 -44.20 8.24 24.92
CA CYS A 21 -44.87 9.38 24.27
C CYS A 21 -44.37 9.60 22.84
N ASP A 22 -45.16 10.29 22.01
CA ASP A 22 -44.88 10.47 20.58
C ASP A 22 -43.50 11.13 20.37
N VAL A 23 -43.15 12.12 21.19
CA VAL A 23 -41.85 12.83 21.12
C VAL A 23 -40.68 11.92 21.48
N CYS A 24 -40.77 11.15 22.58
CA CYS A 24 -39.69 10.25 22.98
C CYS A 24 -39.53 9.09 21.99
N HIS A 25 -40.64 8.59 21.44
CA HIS A 25 -40.64 7.57 20.40
C HIS A 25 -39.99 8.07 19.11
N ALA A 26 -40.38 9.25 18.62
CA ALA A 26 -39.78 9.88 17.44
C ALA A 26 -38.27 10.15 17.62
N ARG A 27 -37.86 10.58 18.81
CA ARG A 27 -36.45 10.81 19.17
C ARG A 27 -35.67 9.54 19.52
N LYS A 28 -36.30 8.37 19.55
CA LYS A 28 -35.70 7.08 19.96
C LYS A 28 -35.01 7.12 21.33
N ILE A 29 -35.55 7.89 22.28
CA ILE A 29 -35.05 8.00 23.66
C ILE A 29 -36.03 7.35 24.65
N ARG A 30 -35.51 6.96 25.83
CA ARG A 30 -36.33 6.33 26.88
C ARG A 30 -37.33 7.32 27.47
N CYS A 31 -38.61 6.98 27.43
CA CYS A 31 -39.66 7.73 28.12
C CYS A 31 -39.83 7.20 29.56
N ASP A 32 -40.12 8.09 30.52
CA ASP A 32 -40.45 7.71 31.90
C ASP A 32 -41.97 7.50 32.12
N GLY A 33 -42.79 7.71 31.09
CA GLY A 33 -44.24 7.44 31.10
C GLY A 33 -45.09 8.40 31.93
N ARG A 34 -44.49 9.43 32.55
CA ARG A 34 -45.24 10.49 33.25
C ARG A 34 -45.95 11.42 32.25
N ARG A 35 -46.91 12.21 32.72
CA ARG A 35 -47.68 13.17 31.90
C ARG A 35 -47.64 14.58 32.51
N PRO A 36 -46.85 15.52 31.96
CA PRO A 36 -45.85 15.34 30.89
C PRO A 36 -44.65 14.50 31.36
N CYS A 37 -44.01 13.80 30.42
CA CYS A 37 -42.83 12.97 30.69
C CYS A 37 -41.61 13.87 31.01
N MET A 38 -40.61 13.37 31.75
CA MET A 38 -39.48 14.22 32.19
C MET A 38 -38.75 14.87 31.00
N ASN A 39 -38.55 14.12 29.91
CA ASN A 39 -37.89 14.62 28.71
C ASN A 39 -38.72 15.71 28.00
N CYS A 40 -40.05 15.55 27.90
CA CYS A 40 -40.92 16.56 27.30
C CYS A 40 -40.98 17.84 28.14
N ARG A 41 -41.01 17.70 29.47
CA ARG A 41 -40.98 18.84 30.40
C ARG A 41 -39.68 19.62 30.31
N LEU A 42 -38.52 18.94 30.28
CA LEU A 42 -37.23 19.60 30.10
C LEU A 42 -37.10 20.26 28.73
N ALA A 43 -37.62 19.61 27.69
CA ALA A 43 -37.60 20.16 26.33
C ALA A 43 -38.68 21.22 26.07
N ARG A 44 -39.56 21.52 27.04
CA ARG A 44 -40.72 22.43 26.89
C ARG A 44 -41.55 22.15 25.64
N VAL A 45 -41.75 20.88 25.32
CA VAL A 45 -42.58 20.42 24.21
C VAL A 45 -43.79 19.66 24.73
N ASP A 46 -44.88 19.69 23.96
CA ASP A 46 -46.09 19.01 24.36
C ASP A 46 -45.91 17.48 24.36
N CYS A 47 -46.44 16.82 25.38
CA CYS A 47 -46.23 15.40 25.64
C CYS A 47 -47.46 14.59 25.23
N THR A 48 -47.56 14.29 23.94
CA THR A 48 -48.72 13.59 23.36
C THR A 48 -48.53 12.08 23.25
N TYR A 49 -49.64 11.34 23.17
CA TYR A 49 -49.71 9.89 22.92
C TYR A 49 -50.75 9.59 21.83
N ASN A 50 -50.80 10.45 20.82
CA ASN A 50 -51.84 10.46 19.81
C ASN A 50 -51.54 9.47 18.66
N ALA A 51 -50.31 8.96 18.56
CA ALA A 51 -49.96 7.99 17.53
C ALA A 51 -50.72 6.66 17.77
N VAL A 52 -51.64 6.34 16.85
CA VAL A 52 -52.35 5.06 16.83
C VAL A 52 -51.36 3.95 16.43
N PRO A 53 -51.11 2.95 17.30
CA PRO A 53 -50.25 1.83 16.95
C PRO A 53 -50.87 1.04 15.78
N LYS A 54 -50.13 0.85 14.68
CA LYS A 54 -50.55 -0.05 13.60
C LYS A 54 -50.64 -1.48 14.17
N LYS A 55 -51.84 -2.08 14.16
CA LYS A 55 -52.06 -3.47 14.58
C LYS A 55 -51.28 -4.40 13.65
N THR A 56 -50.16 -4.97 14.12
CA THR A 56 -49.59 -6.19 13.53
C THR A 56 -50.57 -7.32 13.81
N GLY A 57 -51.03 -8.01 12.76
CA GLY A 57 -51.98 -9.13 12.85
C GLY A 57 -51.48 -10.28 13.74
N PRO A 58 -52.36 -11.25 14.05
CA PRO A 58 -52.03 -12.37 14.93
C PRO A 58 -50.80 -13.11 14.40
N LYS A 59 -49.78 -13.24 15.27
CA LYS A 59 -48.61 -14.07 15.02
C LYS A 59 -49.13 -15.50 14.84
N GLY A 60 -49.07 -16.00 13.61
CA GLY A 60 -49.35 -17.40 13.31
C GLY A 60 -48.45 -18.34 14.12
N PRO A 61 -48.71 -19.66 14.06
CA PRO A 61 -47.91 -20.66 14.76
C PRO A 61 -46.43 -20.38 14.52
N ARG A 62 -45.63 -20.38 15.60
CA ARG A 62 -44.17 -20.30 15.49
C ARG A 62 -43.75 -21.24 14.36
N PRO A 63 -43.06 -20.78 13.31
CA PRO A 63 -42.43 -21.73 12.41
C PRO A 63 -41.56 -22.60 13.31
N LYS A 64 -41.81 -23.93 13.29
CA LYS A 64 -40.79 -24.89 13.68
C LYS A 64 -39.50 -24.42 13.01
N PRO A 65 -38.33 -24.48 13.67
CA PRO A 65 -37.09 -24.09 13.02
C PRO A 65 -37.09 -24.81 11.68
N THR A 66 -37.26 -24.02 10.62
CA THR A 66 -37.11 -24.50 9.27
C THR A 66 -35.73 -25.11 9.36
N SER A 67 -35.62 -26.44 9.16
CA SER A 67 -34.41 -26.96 8.57
C SER A 67 -34.06 -25.94 7.51
N TRP A 68 -32.91 -25.29 7.61
CA TRP A 68 -32.45 -24.42 6.55
C TRP A 68 -32.52 -25.31 5.31
N SER A 69 -33.56 -25.16 4.52
CA SER A 69 -33.44 -25.47 3.12
C SER A 69 -32.54 -24.33 2.67
N GLU A 70 -31.24 -24.56 2.79
CA GLU A 70 -30.27 -24.00 1.87
C GLU A 70 -30.89 -24.23 0.50
N THR A 71 -31.63 -23.24 0.02
CA THR A 71 -31.62 -23.00 -1.40
C THR A 71 -30.17 -22.63 -1.62
N GLU A 72 -29.33 -23.62 -1.94
CA GLU A 72 -27.96 -23.40 -2.37
C GLU A 72 -28.04 -22.25 -3.37
N VAL A 73 -27.59 -21.06 -2.95
CA VAL A 73 -27.43 -19.96 -3.88
C VAL A 73 -26.23 -20.37 -4.72
N THR A 74 -26.53 -21.16 -5.75
CA THR A 74 -25.54 -21.70 -6.67
C THR A 74 -24.75 -20.52 -7.22
N PHE A 75 -23.43 -20.58 -7.04
CA PHE A 75 -22.55 -19.54 -7.52
C PHE A 75 -22.71 -19.40 -9.04
N ARG A 76 -22.82 -18.14 -9.51
CA ARG A 76 -22.81 -17.82 -10.94
C ARG A 76 -21.89 -16.61 -11.19
N PRO A 77 -21.03 -16.65 -12.22
CA PRO A 77 -20.28 -15.48 -12.68
C PRO A 77 -21.18 -14.32 -13.11
N SER A 78 -20.65 -13.10 -13.06
CA SER A 78 -21.36 -11.94 -13.63
C SER A 78 -21.42 -12.06 -15.15
N PRO A 79 -22.55 -11.69 -15.80
CA PRO A 79 -22.64 -11.65 -17.26
C PRO A 79 -21.78 -10.55 -17.89
N LEU A 80 -21.24 -9.62 -17.09
CA LEU A 80 -20.35 -8.54 -17.55
C LEU A 80 -18.89 -8.98 -17.71
N VAL A 81 -18.56 -10.22 -17.36
CA VAL A 81 -17.22 -10.80 -17.54
C VAL A 81 -17.29 -12.04 -18.41
N SER A 82 -16.34 -12.15 -19.34
CA SER A 82 -16.23 -13.27 -20.27
C SER A 82 -14.82 -13.83 -20.26
N ALA A 83 -14.67 -15.06 -20.78
CA ALA A 83 -13.35 -15.68 -20.98
C ALA A 83 -12.40 -14.76 -21.76
N ASP A 84 -12.88 -14.10 -22.84
CA ASP A 84 -12.07 -13.19 -23.66
C ASP A 84 -11.67 -11.91 -22.91
N LEU A 85 -12.49 -11.47 -21.97
CA LEU A 85 -12.11 -10.37 -21.09
C LEU A 85 -10.98 -10.81 -20.14
N PHE A 86 -11.11 -11.98 -19.52
CA PHE A 86 -10.07 -12.53 -18.65
C PHE A 86 -8.74 -12.73 -19.39
N ARG A 87 -8.75 -13.32 -20.59
CA ARG A 87 -7.54 -13.50 -21.40
C ARG A 87 -6.84 -12.18 -21.68
N ARG A 88 -7.60 -11.15 -22.07
CA ARG A 88 -7.05 -9.81 -22.32
C ARG A 88 -6.35 -9.21 -21.10
N TYR A 89 -6.94 -9.33 -19.91
CA TYR A 89 -6.32 -8.86 -18.68
C TYR A 89 -5.09 -9.71 -18.28
N LEU A 90 -5.15 -11.02 -18.47
CA LEU A 90 -4.02 -11.92 -18.21
C LEU A 90 -2.84 -11.65 -19.15
N ASP A 91 -3.09 -11.37 -20.42
CA ASP A 91 -2.03 -11.02 -21.36
C ASP A 91 -1.31 -9.74 -20.96
N VAL A 92 -2.04 -8.75 -20.44
CA VAL A 92 -1.44 -7.54 -19.87
C VAL A 92 -0.64 -7.88 -18.60
N TYR A 93 -1.16 -8.73 -17.71
CA TYR A 93 -0.42 -9.18 -16.52
C TYR A 93 0.90 -9.83 -16.92
N PHE A 94 0.88 -10.82 -17.80
CA PHE A 94 2.09 -11.55 -18.23
C PHE A 94 3.08 -10.67 -19.00
N LYS A 95 2.59 -9.69 -19.76
CA LYS A 95 3.45 -8.78 -20.51
C LYS A 95 4.12 -7.72 -19.62
N ARG A 96 3.39 -7.17 -18.65
CA ARG A 96 3.82 -5.96 -17.92
C ARG A 96 4.13 -6.19 -16.44
N LYS A 97 3.34 -6.99 -15.74
CA LYS A 97 3.48 -7.21 -14.29
C LYS A 97 4.29 -8.45 -13.94
N TYR A 98 4.19 -9.51 -14.74
CA TYR A 98 4.87 -10.76 -14.48
C TYR A 98 6.40 -10.65 -14.38
N PRO A 99 7.10 -9.80 -15.16
CA PRO A 99 8.53 -9.57 -14.94
C PRO A 99 8.86 -9.05 -13.54
N ILE A 100 7.96 -8.33 -12.87
CA ILE A 100 8.16 -7.79 -11.52
C ILE A 100 7.64 -8.78 -10.46
N THR A 101 6.51 -9.44 -10.74
CA THR A 101 5.80 -10.32 -9.79
C THR A 101 5.48 -11.66 -10.47
N PRO A 102 6.47 -12.56 -10.65
CA PRO A 102 6.34 -13.78 -11.46
C PRO A 102 5.66 -14.94 -10.71
N ILE A 103 4.40 -14.76 -10.29
CA ILE A 103 3.72 -15.66 -9.33
C ILE A 103 2.67 -16.59 -9.93
N LEU A 104 2.26 -16.37 -11.20
CA LEU A 104 1.24 -17.19 -11.87
C LEU A 104 1.81 -17.99 -13.04
N ASP A 105 1.37 -19.23 -13.18
CA ASP A 105 1.67 -20.05 -14.35
C ASP A 105 0.71 -19.75 -15.51
N ARG A 106 1.22 -19.53 -16.73
CA ARG A 106 0.36 -19.14 -17.86
C ARG A 106 -0.62 -20.25 -18.25
N ASP A 107 -0.15 -21.48 -18.33
CA ASP A 107 -0.99 -22.61 -18.76
C ASP A 107 -2.07 -22.92 -17.71
N SER A 108 -1.70 -22.91 -16.43
CA SER A 108 -2.66 -23.04 -15.32
C SER A 108 -3.71 -21.92 -15.32
N MET A 109 -3.33 -20.68 -15.68
CA MET A 109 -4.28 -19.57 -15.79
C MET A 109 -5.23 -19.72 -16.98
N GLU A 110 -4.81 -20.28 -18.11
CA GLU A 110 -5.69 -20.56 -19.24
C GLU A 110 -6.69 -21.67 -18.90
N GLU A 111 -6.27 -22.71 -18.17
CA GLU A 111 -7.18 -23.73 -17.64
C GLU A 111 -8.19 -23.12 -16.64
N CYS A 112 -7.73 -22.18 -15.80
CA CYS A 112 -8.60 -21.43 -14.91
C CYS A 112 -9.68 -20.66 -15.69
N VAL A 113 -9.33 -20.07 -16.85
CA VAL A 113 -10.27 -19.38 -17.74
C VAL A 113 -11.23 -20.35 -18.44
N SER A 114 -10.86 -21.60 -18.73
CA SER A 114 -11.80 -22.54 -19.35
C SER A 114 -12.88 -23.03 -18.37
N THR A 115 -12.61 -22.99 -17.06
CA THR A 115 -13.45 -23.60 -16.01
C THR A 115 -13.91 -22.63 -14.91
N TYR A 116 -13.72 -21.31 -15.07
CA TYR A 116 -14.03 -20.33 -14.02
C TYR A 116 -15.50 -20.31 -13.60
N SER A 117 -16.42 -20.68 -14.49
CA SER A 117 -17.85 -20.64 -14.21
C SER A 117 -18.30 -21.68 -13.20
N GLU A 118 -17.51 -22.73 -13.03
CA GLU A 118 -17.81 -23.88 -12.17
C GLU A 118 -17.28 -23.70 -10.75
N SER A 119 -16.36 -22.75 -10.53
CA SER A 119 -15.66 -22.59 -9.27
C SER A 119 -15.60 -21.12 -8.83
N PRO A 120 -16.22 -20.75 -7.68
CA PRO A 120 -16.07 -19.40 -7.13
C PRO A 120 -14.62 -19.05 -6.79
N GLU A 121 -13.78 -20.05 -6.50
CA GLU A 121 -12.35 -19.88 -6.24
C GLU A 121 -11.61 -19.43 -7.51
N LYS A 122 -11.78 -20.15 -8.62
CA LYS A 122 -11.18 -19.81 -9.92
C LYS A 122 -11.65 -18.43 -10.41
N TYR A 123 -12.96 -18.17 -10.30
CA TYR A 123 -13.51 -16.86 -10.64
C TYR A 123 -12.97 -15.73 -9.75
N GLY A 124 -12.84 -15.97 -8.45
CA GLY A 124 -12.26 -15.02 -7.49
C GLY A 124 -10.82 -14.66 -7.85
N LEU A 125 -10.01 -15.65 -8.23
CA LEU A 125 -8.63 -15.41 -8.69
C LEU A 125 -8.61 -14.50 -9.92
N LEU A 126 -9.34 -14.87 -10.96
CA LEU A 126 -9.37 -14.12 -12.23
C LEU A 126 -9.84 -12.69 -12.03
N THR A 127 -10.94 -12.50 -11.29
CA THR A 127 -11.47 -11.15 -10.99
C THR A 127 -10.51 -10.32 -10.14
N SER A 128 -9.83 -10.92 -9.15
CA SER A 128 -8.85 -10.20 -8.32
C SER A 128 -7.63 -9.75 -9.14
N CYS A 129 -7.13 -10.59 -10.04
CA CYS A 129 -6.06 -10.25 -10.97
C CYS A 129 -6.50 -9.12 -11.92
N CYS A 130 -7.71 -9.21 -12.47
CA CYS A 130 -8.27 -8.15 -13.32
C CYS A 130 -8.39 -6.82 -12.58
N ALA A 131 -8.82 -6.82 -11.31
CA ALA A 131 -8.89 -5.61 -10.50
C ALA A 131 -7.52 -4.91 -10.41
N THR A 132 -6.46 -5.70 -10.18
CA THR A 132 -5.08 -5.20 -10.10
C THR A 132 -4.61 -4.60 -11.42
N ILE A 133 -4.89 -5.25 -12.54
CA ILE A 133 -4.47 -4.79 -13.86
C ILE A 133 -5.31 -3.59 -14.34
N ALA A 134 -6.61 -3.55 -14.03
CA ALA A 134 -7.48 -2.43 -14.37
C ALA A 134 -7.09 -1.12 -13.66
N LEU A 135 -6.35 -1.20 -12.54
CA LEU A 135 -5.78 -0.04 -11.84
C LEU A 135 -4.53 0.53 -12.51
N ASP A 136 -3.96 -0.18 -13.50
CA ASP A 136 -2.79 0.29 -14.24
C ASP A 136 -3.22 1.27 -15.34
N SER A 137 -2.67 2.50 -15.33
CA SER A 137 -3.11 3.63 -16.14
C SER A 137 -3.11 3.38 -17.65
N GLU A 138 -2.22 2.52 -18.18
CA GLU A 138 -2.22 2.20 -19.62
C GLU A 138 -3.43 1.36 -20.06
N VAL A 139 -4.05 0.57 -19.18
CA VAL A 139 -5.25 -0.23 -19.53
C VAL A 139 -6.48 0.67 -19.70
N LEU A 140 -6.50 1.80 -18.99
CA LEU A 140 -7.53 2.82 -19.15
C LEU A 140 -7.31 3.69 -20.40
N LEU A 141 -6.05 3.86 -20.83
CA LEU A 141 -5.66 4.69 -21.97
C LEU A 141 -5.68 3.94 -23.31
N GLN A 142 -5.28 2.66 -23.31
CA GLN A 142 -5.61 1.72 -24.39
C GLN A 142 -7.08 1.34 -24.24
N LYS A 143 -7.99 2.24 -24.65
CA LYS A 143 -9.28 1.79 -25.17
C LYS A 143 -8.94 0.74 -26.21
N PHE A 144 -9.10 -0.55 -25.85
CA PHE A 144 -8.79 -1.72 -26.67
C PHE A 144 -8.96 -1.34 -28.13
N GLU A 145 -7.86 -1.27 -28.88
CA GLU A 145 -7.91 -0.76 -30.25
C GLU A 145 -9.06 -1.47 -30.97
N PRO A 146 -10.06 -0.73 -31.49
CA PRO A 146 -11.07 -1.37 -32.29
C PRO A 146 -10.35 -1.96 -33.49
N THR A 147 -10.58 -3.25 -33.73
CA THR A 147 -10.17 -3.95 -34.95
C THR A 147 -10.35 -3.01 -36.16
N PRO A 148 -9.36 -2.88 -37.07
CA PRO A 148 -9.42 -1.92 -38.16
C PRO A 148 -10.78 -1.96 -38.87
N ALA A 149 -11.44 -0.80 -38.96
CA ALA A 149 -12.83 -0.64 -39.40
C ALA A 149 -13.12 -1.22 -40.80
N HIS A 150 -12.09 -1.55 -41.59
CA HIS A 150 -12.22 -2.20 -42.88
C HIS A 150 -12.69 -3.66 -42.83
N LEU A 151 -12.76 -4.29 -41.66
CA LEU A 151 -13.22 -5.68 -41.49
C LEU A 151 -14.61 -5.81 -40.83
N LEU A 152 -15.27 -4.72 -40.44
CA LEU A 152 -16.50 -4.78 -39.64
C LEU A 152 -17.71 -4.18 -40.37
N SER A 153 -18.41 -5.03 -41.14
CA SER A 153 -19.81 -4.80 -41.52
C SER A 153 -20.73 -5.18 -40.37
N SER A 154 -20.80 -4.35 -39.32
CA SER A 154 -21.93 -4.21 -38.39
C SER A 154 -21.50 -3.35 -37.19
N ALA A 155 -22.40 -2.50 -36.71
CA ALA A 155 -22.21 -1.66 -35.53
C ALA A 155 -21.96 -2.52 -34.28
N GLN A 156 -20.68 -2.68 -33.90
CA GLN A 156 -20.32 -3.23 -32.59
C GLN A 156 -20.48 -2.12 -31.54
N PRO A 157 -21.24 -2.35 -30.44
CA PRO A 157 -21.28 -1.40 -29.34
C PRO A 157 -19.90 -1.26 -28.72
N SER A 158 -19.47 -0.03 -28.42
CA SER A 158 -18.25 0.25 -27.67
C SER A 158 -18.19 -0.63 -26.41
N VAL A 159 -17.21 -1.52 -26.31
CA VAL A 159 -17.05 -2.42 -25.16
C VAL A 159 -16.78 -1.57 -23.92
N ILE A 160 -17.80 -1.40 -23.06
CA ILE A 160 -17.64 -0.77 -21.76
C ILE A 160 -16.87 -1.75 -20.88
N LEU A 161 -15.62 -1.45 -20.60
CA LEU A 161 -14.80 -2.25 -19.69
C LEU A 161 -15.31 -2.09 -18.25
N PRO A 162 -15.38 -3.19 -17.47
CA PRO A 162 -15.68 -3.08 -16.06
C PRO A 162 -14.58 -2.31 -15.31
N THR A 163 -14.99 -1.54 -14.30
CA THR A 163 -14.04 -0.74 -13.49
C THR A 163 -13.28 -1.63 -12.50
N PRO A 164 -12.15 -1.16 -11.93
CA PRO A 164 -11.46 -1.87 -10.86
C PRO A 164 -12.36 -2.22 -9.67
N GLU A 165 -13.22 -1.30 -9.25
CA GLU A 165 -14.13 -1.49 -8.12
C GLU A 165 -15.14 -2.61 -8.39
N PHE A 166 -15.60 -2.72 -9.65
CA PHE A 166 -16.46 -3.83 -10.06
C PHE A 166 -15.73 -5.17 -9.87
N PHE A 167 -14.49 -5.30 -10.32
CA PHE A 167 -13.73 -6.54 -10.17
C PHE A 167 -13.44 -6.87 -8.70
N VAL A 168 -13.15 -5.87 -7.86
CA VAL A 168 -13.01 -6.07 -6.41
C VAL A 168 -14.32 -6.58 -5.81
N GLN A 169 -15.46 -5.98 -6.16
CA GLN A 169 -16.78 -6.42 -5.68
C GLN A 169 -17.11 -7.85 -6.12
N GLU A 170 -16.82 -8.20 -7.36
CA GLU A 170 -17.04 -9.55 -7.87
C GLU A 170 -16.13 -10.59 -7.20
N THR A 171 -14.87 -10.25 -6.92
CA THR A 171 -13.97 -11.10 -6.13
C THR A 171 -14.56 -11.36 -4.74
N LEU A 172 -14.99 -10.30 -4.05
CA LEU A 172 -15.56 -10.42 -2.71
C LEU A 172 -16.90 -11.15 -2.70
N ARG A 173 -17.71 -11.01 -3.77
CA ARG A 173 -18.96 -11.76 -3.95
C ARG A 173 -18.67 -13.24 -4.09
N ALA A 174 -17.72 -13.63 -4.94
CA ALA A 174 -17.33 -15.03 -5.16
C ALA A 174 -16.87 -15.69 -3.85
N ARG A 175 -16.06 -14.98 -3.07
CA ARG A 175 -15.56 -15.47 -1.78
C ARG A 175 -16.64 -15.75 -0.73
N ARG A 176 -17.83 -15.16 -0.84
CA ARG A 176 -18.96 -15.49 0.05
C ARG A 176 -19.50 -16.90 -0.18
N HIS A 177 -19.18 -17.52 -1.32
CA HIS A 177 -19.51 -18.90 -1.64
C HIS A 177 -18.37 -19.87 -1.30
N ILE A 178 -17.32 -19.42 -0.61
CA ILE A 178 -16.15 -20.23 -0.27
C ILE A 178 -16.04 -20.35 1.25
N HIS A 179 -15.94 -21.58 1.76
CA HIS A 179 -15.64 -21.86 3.15
C HIS A 179 -14.12 -21.86 3.37
N LEU A 180 -13.52 -20.66 3.37
CA LEU A 180 -12.06 -20.47 3.44
C LEU A 180 -11.41 -21.19 4.64
N ALA A 181 -12.12 -21.30 5.77
CA ALA A 181 -11.59 -21.96 6.97
C ALA A 181 -11.47 -23.49 6.84
N GLU A 182 -12.17 -24.10 5.88
CA GLU A 182 -12.26 -25.56 5.72
C GLU A 182 -11.41 -26.06 4.54
N SER A 183 -11.27 -25.25 3.49
CA SER A 183 -10.49 -25.60 2.30
C SER A 183 -9.64 -24.42 1.84
N LEU A 184 -8.33 -24.54 2.08
CA LEU A 184 -7.33 -23.56 1.64
C LEU A 184 -6.55 -24.12 0.47
N SER A 185 -6.13 -23.22 -0.42
CA SER A 185 -5.36 -23.56 -1.62
C SER A 185 -4.42 -22.41 -1.98
N LEU A 186 -3.50 -22.67 -2.91
CA LEU A 186 -2.62 -21.66 -3.46
C LEU A 186 -3.40 -20.53 -4.16
N THR A 187 -4.55 -20.83 -4.77
CA THR A 187 -5.46 -19.84 -5.36
C THR A 187 -5.93 -18.80 -4.36
N HIS A 188 -6.21 -19.22 -3.12
CA HIS A 188 -6.65 -18.31 -2.06
C HIS A 188 -5.53 -17.34 -1.66
N ILE A 189 -4.27 -17.80 -1.65
CA ILE A 189 -3.09 -16.93 -1.43
C ILE A 189 -3.02 -15.86 -2.52
N TYR A 190 -3.11 -16.27 -3.79
CA TYR A 190 -3.06 -15.33 -4.92
C TYR A 190 -4.21 -14.32 -4.89
N THR A 191 -5.43 -14.80 -4.64
CA THR A 191 -6.64 -13.94 -4.59
C THR A 191 -6.52 -12.88 -3.51
N SER A 192 -6.08 -13.27 -2.31
CA SER A 192 -5.88 -12.34 -1.20
C SER A 192 -4.72 -11.38 -1.47
N PHE A 193 -3.65 -11.81 -2.13
CA PHE A 193 -2.55 -10.94 -2.51
C PHE A 193 -2.97 -9.89 -3.55
N PHE A 194 -3.72 -10.27 -4.57
CA PHE A 194 -4.25 -9.31 -5.55
C PHE A 194 -5.26 -8.34 -4.94
N LEU A 195 -6.12 -8.79 -4.02
CA LEU A 195 -6.98 -7.89 -3.26
C LEU A 195 -6.17 -6.90 -2.42
N SER A 196 -5.10 -7.37 -1.77
CA SER A 196 -4.20 -6.50 -1.00
C SER A 196 -3.62 -5.39 -1.89
N PHE A 197 -3.11 -5.75 -3.06
CA PHE A 197 -2.54 -4.79 -4.00
C PHE A 197 -3.60 -3.83 -4.57
N ALA A 198 -4.78 -4.33 -4.92
CA ALA A 198 -5.89 -3.48 -5.39
C ALA A 198 -6.28 -2.44 -4.32
N PHE A 199 -6.45 -2.85 -3.07
CA PHE A 199 -6.74 -1.92 -1.97
C PHE A 199 -5.58 -0.97 -1.67
N PHE A 200 -4.34 -1.40 -1.86
CA PHE A 200 -3.16 -0.52 -1.74
C PHE A 200 -3.22 0.60 -2.79
N CYS A 201 -3.46 0.27 -4.06
CA CYS A 201 -3.63 1.26 -5.13
C CYS A 201 -4.83 2.19 -4.93
N LEU A 202 -5.92 1.68 -4.34
CA LEU A 202 -7.09 2.47 -3.94
C LEU A 202 -6.86 3.28 -2.65
N ASN A 203 -5.64 3.31 -2.12
CA ASN A 203 -5.26 4.00 -0.89
C ASN A 203 -6.06 3.55 0.36
N ASN A 204 -6.53 2.31 0.38
CA ASN A 204 -7.12 1.70 1.56
C ASN A 204 -6.08 0.84 2.30
N GLY A 205 -5.14 1.50 2.98
CA GLY A 205 -4.00 0.83 3.62
C GLY A 205 -4.38 -0.21 4.69
N ASN A 206 -5.52 -0.04 5.37
CA ASN A 206 -5.99 -1.03 6.34
C ASN A 206 -6.50 -2.30 5.64
N ALA A 207 -7.33 -2.17 4.61
CA ALA A 207 -7.79 -3.32 3.84
C ALA A 207 -6.61 -4.03 3.14
N ALA A 208 -5.70 -3.25 2.54
CA ALA A 208 -4.48 -3.78 1.93
C ALA A 208 -3.68 -4.64 2.91
N TRP A 209 -3.48 -4.15 4.14
CA TRP A 209 -2.79 -4.90 5.18
C TRP A 209 -3.53 -6.17 5.59
N VAL A 210 -4.85 -6.10 5.79
CA VAL A 210 -5.66 -7.28 6.18
C VAL A 210 -5.54 -8.39 5.14
N TYR A 211 -5.67 -8.09 3.86
CA TYR A 211 -5.56 -9.09 2.80
C TYR A 211 -4.13 -9.60 2.59
N LEU A 212 -3.10 -8.76 2.83
CA LEU A 212 -1.71 -9.22 2.84
C LEU A 212 -1.50 -10.24 3.96
N ARG A 213 -1.99 -9.92 5.16
CA ARG A 213 -1.94 -10.81 6.33
C ARG A 213 -2.72 -12.09 6.14
N GLU A 214 -3.87 -12.01 5.48
CA GLU A 214 -4.65 -13.19 5.12
C GLU A 214 -3.83 -14.10 4.19
N SER A 215 -3.20 -13.54 3.15
CA SER A 215 -2.34 -14.29 2.22
C SER A 215 -1.19 -15.01 2.95
N VAL A 216 -0.50 -14.31 3.86
CA VAL A 216 0.58 -14.88 4.67
C VAL A 216 0.05 -15.98 5.60
N THR A 217 -1.10 -15.77 6.25
CA THR A 217 -1.73 -16.77 7.12
C THR A 217 -2.09 -18.02 6.34
N ILE A 218 -2.73 -17.88 5.16
CA ILE A 218 -3.08 -19.04 4.31
C ILE A 218 -1.82 -19.80 3.89
N LEU A 219 -0.78 -19.08 3.47
CA LEU A 219 0.52 -19.67 3.12
C LEU A 219 1.09 -20.50 4.28
N GLN A 220 1.05 -19.96 5.49
CA GLN A 220 1.55 -20.62 6.68
C GLN A 220 0.70 -21.84 7.04
N THR A 221 -0.62 -21.76 6.94
CA THR A 221 -1.54 -22.89 7.16
C THR A 221 -1.30 -24.03 6.17
N LEU A 222 -0.96 -23.71 4.92
CA LEU A 222 -0.56 -24.69 3.91
C LEU A 222 0.88 -25.19 4.05
N ARG A 223 1.59 -24.79 5.12
CA ARG A 223 3.00 -25.17 5.41
C ARG A 223 3.99 -24.81 4.31
N LEU A 224 3.64 -23.86 3.43
CA LEU A 224 4.51 -23.38 2.34
C LEU A 224 5.66 -22.47 2.84
N HIS A 225 5.77 -22.28 4.15
CA HIS A 225 6.90 -21.65 4.81
C HIS A 225 7.95 -22.68 5.28
N GLU A 226 7.71 -23.97 5.07
CA GLU A 226 8.60 -25.05 5.43
C GLU A 226 9.23 -25.62 4.16
N GLU A 227 10.57 -25.72 4.11
CA GLU A 227 11.27 -26.24 2.92
C GLU A 227 10.87 -27.70 2.61
N ALA A 228 10.58 -28.50 3.63
CA ALA A 228 10.18 -29.90 3.51
C ALA A 228 8.90 -30.07 2.68
N THR A 229 7.91 -29.18 2.86
CA THR A 229 6.62 -29.23 2.15
C THR A 229 6.79 -29.24 0.63
N TYR A 230 7.79 -28.53 0.11
CA TYR A 230 8.03 -28.46 -1.34
C TYR A 230 8.45 -29.79 -1.96
N SER A 231 9.00 -30.71 -1.17
CA SER A 231 9.36 -32.06 -1.64
C SER A 231 8.15 -33.00 -1.70
N GLU A 232 7.05 -32.65 -1.03
CA GLU A 232 5.80 -33.42 -1.00
C GLU A 232 4.85 -33.03 -2.13
N ILE A 233 5.04 -31.84 -2.73
CA ILE A 233 4.22 -31.35 -3.85
C ILE A 233 4.59 -32.14 -5.12
N LYS A 234 3.64 -32.94 -5.63
CA LYS A 234 3.82 -33.76 -6.84
C LYS A 234 3.94 -32.94 -8.12
N ASP A 235 3.19 -31.83 -8.20
CA ASP A 235 3.21 -30.95 -9.35
C ASP A 235 4.34 -29.92 -9.21
N GLN A 236 5.36 -30.06 -10.06
CA GLN A 236 6.54 -29.20 -10.04
C GLN A 236 6.23 -27.74 -10.41
N SER A 237 5.21 -27.50 -11.24
CA SER A 237 4.74 -26.14 -11.56
C SER A 237 4.17 -25.49 -10.31
N VAL A 238 3.26 -26.17 -9.62
CA VAL A 238 2.68 -25.70 -8.35
C VAL A 238 3.77 -25.42 -7.31
N ALA A 239 4.74 -26.32 -7.15
CA ALA A 239 5.85 -26.12 -6.21
C ALA A 239 6.69 -24.87 -6.55
N THR A 240 6.93 -24.64 -7.85
CA THR A 240 7.71 -23.48 -8.34
C THR A 240 6.99 -22.17 -8.03
N TYR A 241 5.71 -22.07 -8.39
CA TYR A 241 4.96 -20.83 -8.22
C TYR A 241 4.55 -20.58 -6.76
N ALA A 242 4.34 -21.63 -5.95
CA ALA A 242 4.21 -21.49 -4.51
C ALA A 242 5.48 -20.91 -3.86
N ARG A 243 6.67 -21.33 -4.33
CA ARG A 243 7.96 -20.79 -3.83
C ARG A 243 8.14 -19.34 -4.24
N ARG A 244 7.84 -18.99 -5.50
CA ARG A 244 7.87 -17.60 -5.96
C ARG A 244 6.90 -16.74 -5.13
N MET A 245 5.69 -17.26 -4.87
CA MET A 245 4.68 -16.55 -4.07
C MET A 245 5.14 -16.26 -2.64
N PHE A 246 5.79 -17.22 -1.97
CA PHE A 246 6.38 -17.00 -0.65
C PHE A 246 7.32 -15.78 -0.65
N TRP A 247 8.24 -15.73 -1.63
CA TRP A 247 9.24 -14.68 -1.70
C TRP A 247 8.66 -13.34 -2.15
N THR A 248 7.61 -13.34 -2.96
CA THR A 248 6.82 -12.13 -3.24
C THR A 248 6.19 -11.59 -1.96
N LEU A 249 5.49 -12.43 -1.17
CA LEU A 249 4.91 -12.02 0.11
C LEU A 249 5.97 -11.53 1.09
N PHE A 250 7.15 -12.16 1.11
CA PHE A 250 8.28 -11.76 1.95
C PHE A 250 8.73 -10.31 1.68
N VAL A 251 8.86 -9.95 0.40
CA VAL A 251 9.25 -8.61 -0.05
C VAL A 251 8.12 -7.61 0.21
N THR A 252 6.88 -7.97 -0.12
CA THR A 252 5.72 -7.10 0.05
C THR A 252 5.45 -6.81 1.52
N GLU A 253 5.50 -7.81 2.41
CA GLU A 253 5.32 -7.62 3.85
C GLU A 253 6.36 -6.65 4.42
N ARG A 254 7.64 -6.84 4.11
CA ARG A 254 8.71 -5.96 4.60
C ARG A 254 8.57 -4.53 4.12
N SER A 255 8.25 -4.35 2.84
CA SER A 255 7.96 -3.02 2.28
C SER A 255 6.86 -2.34 3.07
N PHE A 256 5.74 -3.04 3.30
CA PHE A 256 4.59 -2.51 4.04
C PHE A 256 4.91 -2.23 5.52
N THR A 257 5.62 -3.15 6.17
CA THR A 257 6.08 -3.02 7.56
C THR A 257 6.95 -1.79 7.76
N ILE A 258 7.91 -1.55 6.86
CA ILE A 258 8.80 -0.40 6.92
C ILE A 258 8.04 0.91 6.67
N GLN A 259 7.15 0.93 5.67
CA GLN A 259 6.43 2.15 5.28
C GLN A 259 5.33 2.55 6.29
N ARG A 260 4.70 1.58 6.94
CA ARG A 260 3.46 1.79 7.71
C ARG A 260 3.55 1.29 9.15
N GLU A 261 4.75 1.00 9.64
CA GLU A 261 5.01 0.56 11.03
C GLU A 261 4.17 -0.67 11.44
N ARG A 262 4.07 -1.66 10.55
CA ARG A 262 3.32 -2.91 10.79
C ARG A 262 4.22 -4.05 11.28
N PRO A 263 3.71 -5.01 12.07
CA PRO A 263 4.53 -6.12 12.55
C PRO A 263 4.92 -7.08 11.41
N LEU A 264 6.15 -7.56 11.47
CA LEU A 264 6.68 -8.59 10.57
C LEU A 264 6.29 -9.99 11.08
N THR A 265 5.93 -10.93 10.20
CA THR A 265 5.75 -12.34 10.62
C THR A 265 6.34 -13.38 9.67
N LEU A 266 6.65 -13.03 8.43
CA LEU A 266 7.20 -13.97 7.47
C LEU A 266 8.74 -13.96 7.52
N LEU A 267 9.29 -15.06 8.04
CA LEU A 267 10.73 -15.28 8.17
C LEU A 267 11.29 -15.96 6.90
N PRO A 268 12.56 -15.74 6.51
CA PRO A 268 13.16 -16.36 5.33
C PRO A 268 13.54 -17.83 5.59
N THR A 269 12.55 -18.72 5.68
CA THR A 269 12.72 -20.11 6.13
C THR A 269 12.88 -21.14 5.02
N ILE A 270 12.70 -20.75 3.77
CA ILE A 270 12.79 -21.64 2.60
C ILE A 270 13.96 -21.21 1.71
N ASN A 271 14.42 -22.07 0.80
CA ASN A 271 15.46 -21.72 -0.16
C ASN A 271 14.92 -20.79 -1.27
N LEU A 272 15.80 -19.96 -1.82
CA LEU A 272 15.48 -19.11 -2.98
C LEU A 272 15.06 -19.95 -4.20
N PRO A 273 14.19 -19.42 -5.08
CA PRO A 273 13.88 -20.04 -6.36
C PRO A 273 15.14 -20.34 -7.16
N LYS A 274 15.22 -21.55 -7.72
CA LYS A 274 16.32 -21.93 -8.62
C LYS A 274 16.05 -21.34 -10.00
N ILE A 275 17.09 -20.79 -10.60
CA ILE A 275 17.05 -20.32 -11.99
C ILE A 275 17.40 -21.51 -12.89
N ASP A 276 16.44 -21.97 -13.68
CA ASP A 276 16.70 -22.88 -14.79
C ASP A 276 17.12 -22.04 -16.02
N PRO A 277 18.37 -22.16 -16.51
CA PRO A 277 18.84 -21.40 -17.67
C PRO A 277 18.06 -21.68 -18.96
N LEU A 278 17.33 -22.80 -19.04
CA LEU A 278 16.51 -23.17 -20.19
C LEU A 278 15.08 -22.62 -20.08
N SER A 279 14.68 -22.13 -18.91
CA SER A 279 13.36 -21.56 -18.69
C SER A 279 13.25 -20.19 -19.36
N PRO A 280 12.10 -19.86 -19.99
CA PRO A 280 11.83 -18.51 -20.48
C PRO A 280 11.86 -17.45 -19.36
N ASP A 281 11.71 -17.87 -18.10
CA ASP A 281 11.74 -16.97 -16.94
C ASP A 281 13.16 -16.69 -16.42
N ALA A 282 14.21 -17.29 -17.00
CA ALA A 282 15.57 -17.18 -16.46
C ALA A 282 16.03 -15.71 -16.33
N GLU A 283 15.69 -14.90 -17.33
CA GLU A 283 16.04 -13.47 -17.39
C GLU A 283 15.34 -12.65 -16.31
N ILE A 284 14.05 -12.92 -16.06
CA ILE A 284 13.27 -12.17 -15.06
C ILE A 284 13.56 -12.66 -13.64
N LEU A 285 13.87 -13.94 -13.45
CA LEU A 285 14.00 -14.51 -12.11
C LEU A 285 15.24 -13.96 -11.40
N ALA A 286 16.32 -13.68 -12.12
CA ALA A 286 17.52 -13.05 -11.56
C ALA A 286 17.21 -11.70 -10.88
N GLY A 287 16.47 -10.81 -11.57
CA GLY A 287 16.05 -9.53 -11.00
C GLY A 287 15.13 -9.68 -9.79
N PHE A 288 14.22 -10.67 -9.81
CA PHE A 288 13.37 -10.98 -8.66
C PHE A 288 14.18 -11.44 -7.44
N LEU A 289 15.21 -12.29 -7.63
CA LEU A 289 16.08 -12.72 -6.53
C LEU A 289 16.93 -11.59 -5.97
N ASP A 290 17.37 -10.66 -6.82
CA ASP A 290 18.07 -9.45 -6.37
C ASP A 290 17.14 -8.56 -5.53
N LEU A 291 15.86 -8.45 -5.89
CA LEU A 291 14.86 -7.72 -5.09
C LEU A 291 14.68 -8.38 -3.72
N VAL A 292 14.54 -9.71 -3.65
CA VAL A 292 14.51 -10.45 -2.39
C VAL A 292 15.76 -10.16 -1.56
N SER A 293 16.93 -10.17 -2.19
CA SER A 293 18.22 -9.95 -1.54
C SER A 293 18.36 -8.55 -0.93
N LEU A 294 17.72 -7.53 -1.52
CA LEU A 294 17.65 -6.18 -0.95
C LEU A 294 16.89 -6.16 0.38
N PHE A 295 15.86 -7.00 0.54
CA PHE A 295 15.01 -7.04 1.73
C PHE A 295 15.48 -8.01 2.82
N LEU A 296 16.35 -8.97 2.51
CA LEU A 296 16.89 -9.92 3.50
C LEU A 296 17.49 -9.26 4.76
N PRO A 297 18.26 -8.15 4.68
CA PRO A 297 18.83 -7.50 5.86
C PRO A 297 17.80 -6.78 6.76
N PHE A 298 16.57 -6.60 6.28
CA PHE A 298 15.49 -5.90 6.98
C PHE A 298 14.65 -6.93 7.76
N ASP A 299 15.29 -7.54 8.76
CA ASP A 299 14.75 -8.61 9.58
C ASP A 299 14.12 -8.10 10.88
N PHE A 300 13.79 -9.02 11.79
CA PHE A 300 13.18 -8.68 13.07
C PHE A 300 14.11 -7.83 13.96
N ASP A 301 15.43 -8.02 13.95
CA ASP A 301 16.38 -7.18 14.71
C ASP A 301 16.38 -5.75 14.16
N PHE A 302 16.37 -5.61 12.83
CA PHE A 302 16.27 -4.31 12.19
C PHE A 302 14.98 -3.58 12.57
N ILE A 303 13.82 -4.24 12.42
CA ILE A 303 12.51 -3.65 12.76
C ILE A 303 12.41 -3.33 14.27
N THR A 304 12.99 -4.16 15.13
CA THR A 304 13.06 -3.89 16.58
C THR A 304 13.92 -2.66 16.87
N THR A 305 15.08 -2.54 16.20
CA THR A 305 15.97 -1.37 16.33
C THR A 305 15.29 -0.07 15.87
N MET A 306 14.48 -0.15 14.81
CA MET A 306 13.68 0.98 14.33
C MET A 306 12.69 1.46 15.40
N ASN A 307 11.95 0.54 16.01
CA ASN A 307 10.85 0.87 16.92
C ASN A 307 11.28 1.18 18.37
N LEU A 308 12.39 0.62 18.85
CA LEU A 308 12.79 0.74 20.25
C LEU A 308 13.96 1.74 20.45
N PRO A 309 14.06 2.38 21.64
CA PRO A 309 15.24 3.17 22.00
C PRO A 309 16.51 2.30 22.02
N ILE A 310 17.64 2.88 21.61
CA ILE A 310 18.93 2.21 21.65
C ILE A 310 19.67 2.61 22.93
N SER A 311 20.09 1.62 23.72
CA SER A 311 20.94 1.85 24.90
C SER A 311 22.25 2.55 24.51
N PRO A 312 22.77 3.52 25.29
CA PRO A 312 24.03 4.20 25.00
C PRO A 312 25.20 3.25 24.70
N ALA A 313 25.28 2.11 25.41
CA ALA A 313 26.33 1.11 25.22
C ALA A 313 26.29 0.44 23.83
N LEU A 314 25.13 0.40 23.17
CA LEU A 314 24.95 -0.24 21.86
C LEU A 314 25.07 0.73 20.69
N LYS A 315 25.15 2.05 20.92
CA LYS A 315 25.15 3.06 19.85
C LYS A 315 26.30 2.87 18.86
N ALA A 316 27.52 2.63 19.34
CA ALA A 316 28.68 2.42 18.46
C ALA A 316 28.51 1.17 17.58
N ALA A 317 28.05 0.06 18.17
CA ALA A 317 27.80 -1.18 17.45
C ALA A 317 26.69 -1.02 16.40
N LYS A 318 25.57 -0.36 16.76
CA LYS A 318 24.46 -0.10 15.84
C LYS A 318 24.85 0.88 14.73
N SER A 319 25.65 1.91 15.00
CA SER A 319 26.20 2.80 13.97
C SER A 319 27.09 2.05 12.98
N ALA A 320 27.98 1.17 13.46
CA ALA A 320 28.80 0.32 12.60
C ALA A 320 27.97 -0.67 11.77
N GLN A 321 26.92 -1.26 12.36
CA GLN A 321 25.98 -2.12 11.64
C GLN A 321 25.26 -1.35 10.53
N SER A 322 24.77 -0.14 10.80
CA SER A 322 24.13 0.73 9.82
C SER A 322 25.08 1.10 8.68
N ARG A 323 26.34 1.44 8.97
CA ARG A 323 27.35 1.75 7.94
C ARG A 323 27.59 0.54 7.02
N ARG A 324 27.78 -0.65 7.58
CA ARG A 324 27.93 -1.90 6.81
C ARG A 324 26.72 -2.18 5.93
N LEU A 325 25.51 -1.92 6.44
CA LEU A 325 24.28 -2.09 5.67
C LEU A 325 24.20 -1.09 4.51
N GLN A 326 24.55 0.18 4.75
CA GLN A 326 24.61 1.18 3.68
C GLN A 326 25.65 0.82 2.61
N ASP A 327 26.82 0.29 3.00
CA ASP A 327 27.86 -0.17 2.08
C ASP A 327 27.36 -1.35 1.23
N LYS A 328 26.67 -2.32 1.87
CA LYS A 328 26.06 -3.45 1.16
C LYS A 328 25.01 -3.00 0.16
N LEU A 329 24.15 -2.05 0.55
CA LEU A 329 23.14 -1.47 -0.35
C LEU A 329 23.76 -0.63 -1.46
N SER A 330 24.90 0.02 -1.24
CA SER A 330 25.53 0.85 -2.27
C SER A 330 26.24 0.01 -3.33
N ASN A 331 26.75 -1.17 -2.94
CA ASN A 331 27.57 -2.03 -3.80
C ASN A 331 26.83 -3.28 -4.34
N CYS A 332 25.53 -3.40 -4.12
CA CYS A 332 24.71 -4.48 -4.68
C CYS A 332 24.22 -4.16 -6.11
N LEU A 333 23.57 -5.15 -6.76
CA LEU A 333 22.99 -5.08 -8.11
C LEU A 333 24.01 -4.92 -9.25
N ALA A 334 25.13 -5.66 -9.20
CA ALA A 334 26.18 -5.57 -10.22
C ALA A 334 25.72 -5.89 -11.66
N LYS A 335 24.63 -6.66 -11.81
CA LYS A 335 24.10 -7.12 -13.11
C LYS A 335 22.89 -6.32 -13.59
N ILE A 336 22.59 -5.19 -12.97
CA ILE A 336 21.36 -4.41 -13.20
C ILE A 336 21.08 -4.10 -14.67
N SER A 337 22.12 -3.83 -15.47
CA SER A 337 22.00 -3.50 -16.90
C SER A 337 21.49 -4.64 -17.77
N HIS A 338 21.51 -5.88 -17.28
CA HIS A 338 21.02 -7.06 -18.00
C HIS A 338 19.55 -7.36 -17.74
N TYR A 339 18.91 -6.67 -16.80
CA TYR A 339 17.51 -6.93 -16.46
C TYR A 339 16.57 -6.09 -17.32
N PRO A 340 15.33 -6.52 -17.55
CA PRO A 340 14.30 -5.70 -18.19
C PRO A 340 14.15 -4.33 -17.52
N GLU A 341 13.87 -3.27 -18.28
CA GLU A 341 13.90 -1.90 -17.75
C GLU A 341 12.93 -1.70 -16.57
N ALA A 342 11.79 -2.41 -16.58
CA ALA A 342 10.82 -2.38 -15.48
C ALA A 342 11.42 -2.90 -14.16
N GLN A 343 12.25 -3.95 -14.20
CA GLN A 343 12.97 -4.46 -13.03
C GLN A 343 14.11 -3.52 -12.65
N GLN A 344 14.80 -2.91 -13.62
CA GLN A 344 15.83 -1.92 -13.33
C GLN A 344 15.27 -0.75 -12.52
N ALA A 345 14.11 -0.23 -12.93
CA ALA A 345 13.42 0.85 -12.22
C ALA A 345 13.07 0.44 -10.78
N ASP A 346 12.47 -0.75 -10.59
CA ASP A 346 12.09 -1.22 -9.25
C ASP A 346 13.30 -1.42 -8.35
N LEU A 347 14.31 -2.14 -8.81
CA LEU A 347 15.50 -2.45 -8.03
C LEU A 347 16.27 -1.19 -7.63
N LEU A 348 16.50 -0.28 -8.58
CA LEU A 348 17.29 0.92 -8.33
C LEU A 348 16.56 1.92 -7.41
N VAL A 349 15.27 2.15 -7.63
CA VAL A 349 14.47 3.03 -6.75
C VAL A 349 14.29 2.39 -5.38
N THR A 350 14.01 1.09 -5.31
CA THR A 350 13.89 0.36 -4.04
C THR A 350 15.18 0.41 -3.24
N ARG A 351 16.33 0.20 -3.88
CA ARG A 351 17.65 0.33 -3.23
C ARG A 351 17.87 1.73 -2.68
N GLY A 352 17.57 2.78 -3.45
CA GLY A 352 17.64 4.17 -3.01
C GLY A 352 16.74 4.44 -1.79
N TRP A 353 15.50 3.96 -1.85
CA TRP A 353 14.56 4.08 -0.74
C TRP A 353 15.01 3.33 0.52
N LEU A 354 15.52 2.11 0.40
CA LEU A 354 16.07 1.36 1.54
C LEU A 354 17.27 2.08 2.17
N LYS A 355 18.14 2.72 1.38
CA LYS A 355 19.23 3.59 1.88
C LYS A 355 18.67 4.77 2.69
N ILE A 356 17.56 5.38 2.25
CA ILE A 356 16.84 6.42 3.00
C ILE A 356 16.26 5.88 4.32
N ILE A 357 15.68 4.68 4.33
CA ILE A 357 15.13 4.07 5.55
C ILE A 357 16.23 3.87 6.60
N VAL A 358 17.37 3.30 6.20
CA VAL A 358 18.53 3.13 7.10
C VAL A 358 19.01 4.49 7.62
N TRP A 359 19.07 5.51 6.74
CA TRP A 359 19.44 6.86 7.12
C TRP A 359 18.45 7.50 8.12
N LYS A 360 17.13 7.40 7.90
CA LYS A 360 16.09 7.91 8.82
C LYS A 360 16.22 7.31 10.22
N ILE A 361 16.53 6.01 10.29
CA ILE A 361 16.81 5.36 11.58
C ILE A 361 18.08 5.95 12.21
N CYS A 362 19.16 6.12 11.44
CA CYS A 362 20.38 6.73 11.97
C CYS A 362 20.17 8.15 12.49
N VAL A 363 19.36 8.96 11.81
CA VAL A 363 18.96 10.30 12.27
C VAL A 363 18.21 10.20 13.59
N SER A 364 17.12 9.44 13.63
CA SER A 364 16.24 9.35 14.82
C SER A 364 16.93 8.78 16.06
N LYS A 365 17.97 7.96 15.87
CA LYS A 365 18.76 7.35 16.97
C LYS A 365 20.09 8.07 17.22
N SER A 366 20.36 9.18 16.54
CA SER A 366 21.61 9.95 16.63
C SER A 366 22.88 9.10 16.38
N LEU A 367 22.87 8.32 15.30
CA LEU A 367 23.95 7.42 14.88
C LEU A 367 24.77 7.96 13.69
N LEU A 368 24.38 9.12 13.15
CA LEU A 368 25.10 9.78 12.05
C LEU A 368 26.46 10.30 12.51
N SER A 369 27.36 10.41 11.54
CA SER A 369 28.67 11.05 11.72
C SER A 369 28.56 12.57 11.56
N SER A 370 29.59 13.29 11.99
CA SER A 370 29.72 14.75 11.78
C SER A 370 30.20 15.12 10.37
N SER A 371 30.33 14.15 9.45
CA SER A 371 30.70 14.41 8.07
C SER A 371 29.66 15.28 7.37
N THR A 372 30.11 16.23 6.56
CA THR A 372 29.25 17.06 5.71
C THR A 372 29.21 16.57 4.27
N ASP A 373 30.06 15.58 3.91
CA ASP A 373 30.10 15.01 2.57
C ASP A 373 28.81 14.24 2.28
N SER A 374 28.12 14.63 1.21
CA SER A 374 26.90 13.95 0.74
C SER A 374 27.13 12.54 0.23
N LYS A 375 28.38 12.14 -0.04
CA LYS A 375 28.74 10.76 -0.42
C LYS A 375 28.92 9.84 0.78
N ASP A 376 29.15 10.37 1.98
CA ASP A 376 29.20 9.56 3.19
C ASP A 376 27.79 9.10 3.56
N SER A 377 27.57 7.79 3.57
CA SER A 377 26.28 7.19 3.87
C SER A 377 25.78 7.43 5.29
N MET A 378 26.68 7.89 6.17
CA MET A 378 26.39 8.26 7.55
C MET A 378 26.37 9.77 7.76
N SER A 379 26.36 10.58 6.70
CA SER A 379 26.21 12.03 6.75
C SER A 379 24.75 12.46 6.84
N LEU A 380 24.50 13.63 7.43
CA LEU A 380 23.19 14.27 7.38
C LEU A 380 22.77 14.65 5.94
N SER A 381 23.73 14.92 5.05
CA SER A 381 23.48 15.34 3.66
C SER A 381 23.27 14.17 2.68
N TYR A 382 23.37 12.92 3.13
CA TYR A 382 23.25 11.72 2.29
C TYR A 382 21.97 11.63 1.43
N PRO A 383 20.78 12.08 1.89
CA PRO A 383 19.59 12.12 1.04
C PRO A 383 19.76 12.90 -0.27
N SER A 384 20.68 13.88 -0.31
CA SER A 384 21.00 14.63 -1.54
C SER A 384 21.62 13.74 -2.61
N SER A 385 22.51 12.81 -2.22
CA SER A 385 23.12 11.86 -3.15
C SER A 385 22.08 10.86 -3.67
N ILE A 386 21.25 10.33 -2.77
CA ILE A 386 20.20 9.37 -3.15
C ILE A 386 19.16 10.01 -4.07
N ALA A 387 18.73 11.23 -3.77
CA ALA A 387 17.79 11.96 -4.61
C ALA A 387 18.37 12.26 -6.01
N ARG A 388 19.66 12.60 -6.09
CA ARG A 388 20.38 12.76 -7.35
C ARG A 388 20.40 11.45 -8.15
N GLU A 389 20.70 10.33 -7.49
CA GLU A 389 20.63 8.99 -8.11
C GLU A 389 19.22 8.72 -8.66
N THR A 390 18.16 8.96 -7.89
CA THR A 390 16.76 8.79 -8.33
C THR A 390 16.42 9.62 -9.57
N VAL A 391 16.86 10.88 -9.61
CA VAL A 391 16.70 11.74 -10.79
C VAL A 391 17.44 11.16 -12.01
N LEU A 392 18.68 10.70 -11.85
CA LEU A 392 19.44 10.09 -12.94
C LEU A 392 18.74 8.83 -13.48
N ILE A 393 18.26 7.96 -12.59
CA ILE A 393 17.51 6.75 -12.97
C ILE A 393 16.28 7.12 -13.81
N SER A 394 15.55 8.17 -13.44
CA SER A 394 14.38 8.65 -14.19
C SER A 394 14.67 9.18 -15.59
N ARG A 395 15.92 9.59 -15.84
CA ARG A 395 16.40 10.07 -17.13
C ARG A 395 16.94 8.94 -18.00
N LEU A 396 17.53 7.93 -17.39
CA LEU A 396 18.12 6.77 -18.08
C LEU A 396 17.06 5.74 -18.50
N LEU A 397 15.95 5.63 -17.76
CA LEU A 397 14.91 4.65 -18.02
C LEU A 397 13.64 5.29 -18.63
N PRO A 398 12.94 4.59 -19.54
CA PRO A 398 11.71 5.08 -20.15
C PRO A 398 10.56 5.19 -19.12
N SER A 399 9.58 6.09 -19.35
CA SER A 399 8.42 6.25 -18.43
C SER A 399 7.70 4.93 -18.15
N LYS A 400 7.56 4.10 -19.19
CA LYS A 400 6.91 2.79 -19.11
C LYS A 400 7.52 1.84 -18.09
N ALA A 401 8.83 1.96 -17.81
CA ALA A 401 9.48 1.16 -16.78
C ALA A 401 8.98 1.50 -15.37
N PHE A 402 8.68 2.78 -15.13
CA PHE A 402 8.12 3.25 -13.86
C PHE A 402 6.62 2.92 -13.75
N GLU A 403 5.88 3.11 -14.84
CA GLU A 403 4.45 2.81 -14.92
C GLU A 403 4.15 1.33 -14.65
N ALA A 404 4.98 0.42 -15.17
CA ALA A 404 4.84 -1.03 -14.93
C ALA A 404 4.87 -1.41 -13.44
N ASN A 405 5.51 -0.61 -12.60
CA ASN A 405 5.55 -0.81 -11.15
C ASN A 405 4.42 -0.10 -10.40
N GLY A 406 3.86 0.96 -10.99
CA GLY A 406 2.74 1.71 -10.44
C GLY A 406 3.05 2.45 -9.15
N VAL A 407 2.03 2.61 -8.30
CA VAL A 407 2.08 3.46 -7.09
C VAL A 407 3.13 3.01 -6.06
N ALA A 408 3.54 1.73 -6.06
CA ALA A 408 4.53 1.22 -5.12
C ALA A 408 5.91 1.90 -5.26
N ILE A 409 6.38 2.15 -6.49
CA ILE A 409 7.61 2.93 -6.73
C ILE A 409 7.38 4.40 -6.41
N LEU A 410 6.20 4.93 -6.71
CA LEU A 410 5.89 6.34 -6.45
C LEU A 410 5.99 6.69 -4.96
N GLU A 411 5.47 5.84 -4.07
CA GLU A 411 5.60 6.06 -2.62
C GLU A 411 7.08 6.09 -2.19
N LYS A 412 7.92 5.24 -2.79
CA LYS A 412 9.37 5.20 -2.53
C LYS A 412 10.07 6.48 -3.00
N VAL A 413 9.73 6.99 -4.19
CA VAL A 413 10.25 8.27 -4.72
C VAL A 413 9.79 9.44 -3.85
N PHE A 414 8.52 9.44 -3.44
CA PHE A 414 7.96 10.44 -2.54
C PHE A 414 8.72 10.50 -1.20
N ASP A 415 9.05 9.35 -0.62
CA ASP A 415 9.84 9.25 0.61
C ASP A 415 11.25 9.83 0.46
N VAL A 416 11.90 9.57 -0.68
CA VAL A 416 13.21 10.16 -1.02
C VAL A 416 13.10 11.69 -1.09
N GLY A 417 12.10 12.20 -1.81
CA GLY A 417 11.85 13.65 -1.92
C GLY A 417 11.57 14.32 -0.57
N CYS A 418 10.71 13.71 0.25
CA CYS A 418 10.41 14.21 1.59
C CYS A 418 11.68 14.27 2.46
N SER A 419 12.52 13.25 2.40
CA SER A 419 13.77 13.19 3.19
C SER A 419 14.75 14.28 2.77
N LEU A 420 14.85 14.56 1.47
CA LEU A 420 15.65 15.68 0.97
C LEU A 420 15.09 17.03 1.45
N ALA A 421 13.78 17.24 1.33
CA ALA A 421 13.13 18.47 1.80
C ALA A 421 13.34 18.70 3.31
N ASP A 422 13.27 17.63 4.11
CA ASP A 422 13.51 17.70 5.55
C ASP A 422 14.96 18.12 5.86
N VAL A 423 15.96 17.58 5.14
CA VAL A 423 17.37 17.99 5.29
C VAL A 423 17.58 19.46 4.89
N LEU A 424 16.98 19.90 3.79
CA LEU A 424 17.09 21.30 3.32
C LEU A 424 16.44 22.29 4.29
N SER A 425 15.37 21.87 4.96
CA SER A 425 14.73 22.67 6.00
C SER A 425 15.58 22.84 7.26
N LEU A 426 16.44 21.86 7.57
CA LEU A 426 17.34 21.89 8.74
C LEU A 426 18.63 22.68 8.49
N ASN A 427 19.14 22.65 7.26
CA ASN A 427 20.31 23.42 6.85
C ASN A 427 19.92 24.39 5.73
N PRO A 428 19.17 25.46 6.05
CA PRO A 428 18.76 26.41 5.05
C PRO A 428 19.99 27.15 4.47
N HIS A 429 21.14 27.20 5.15
CA HIS A 429 22.38 27.87 4.72
C HIS A 429 23.55 26.88 4.49
N PRO A 430 23.61 26.16 3.36
CA PRO A 430 24.86 25.52 2.96
C PRO A 430 25.90 26.61 2.70
N PRO A 431 27.18 26.42 3.12
CA PRO A 431 28.20 27.44 2.97
C PRO A 431 28.28 27.90 1.50
N SER A 432 28.16 29.20 1.30
CA SER A 432 28.13 29.92 0.01
C SER A 432 29.37 29.70 -0.88
N SER A 433 30.34 28.91 -0.42
CA SER A 433 31.55 28.55 -1.15
C SER A 433 31.43 27.28 -2.01
N VAL A 434 30.29 26.56 -1.99
CA VAL A 434 30.22 25.22 -2.63
C VAL A 434 29.48 25.19 -3.97
N TRP A 435 28.56 26.13 -4.25
CA TRP A 435 27.73 26.05 -5.46
C TRP A 435 27.82 27.33 -6.29
N SER A 436 28.41 27.19 -7.48
CA SER A 436 28.30 28.18 -8.55
C SER A 436 26.84 28.27 -9.00
N ALA A 437 26.38 29.45 -9.42
CA ALA A 437 25.05 29.65 -10.00
C ALA A 437 24.79 28.79 -11.27
N MET A 438 25.78 28.04 -11.74
CA MET A 438 25.74 27.14 -12.89
C MET A 438 25.59 25.64 -12.51
N ASP A 439 25.64 25.27 -11.23
CA ASP A 439 25.58 23.87 -10.79
C ASP A 439 24.18 23.44 -10.33
N VAL A 440 23.75 22.22 -10.72
CA VAL A 440 22.47 21.63 -10.28
C VAL A 440 22.55 21.29 -8.78
N GLY A 441 21.87 22.10 -7.97
CA GLY A 441 21.85 22.02 -6.52
C GLY A 441 20.79 21.06 -5.96
N PRO A 442 20.79 20.82 -4.63
CA PRO A 442 19.78 19.98 -3.97
C PRO A 442 18.34 20.47 -4.13
N ILE A 443 18.10 21.78 -4.24
CA ILE A 443 16.77 22.34 -4.48
C ILE A 443 16.29 21.98 -5.89
N ASP A 444 17.15 22.10 -6.90
CA ASP A 444 16.82 21.71 -8.28
C ASP A 444 16.49 20.22 -8.37
N ILE A 445 17.25 19.38 -7.64
CA ILE A 445 16.97 17.95 -7.52
C ILE A 445 15.59 17.71 -6.90
N LEU A 446 15.24 18.45 -5.84
CA LEU A 446 13.94 18.30 -5.18
C LEU A 446 12.78 18.68 -6.13
N VAL A 447 12.91 19.79 -6.86
CA VAL A 447 11.96 20.21 -7.89
C VAL A 447 11.81 19.13 -8.97
N GLU A 448 12.92 18.54 -9.41
CA GLU A 448 12.91 17.47 -10.39
C GLU A 448 12.24 16.19 -9.84
N ILE A 449 12.41 15.85 -8.57
CA ILE A 449 11.67 14.75 -7.93
C ILE A 449 10.16 15.02 -7.94
N VAL A 450 9.72 16.25 -7.64
CA VAL A 450 8.30 16.62 -7.74
C VAL A 450 7.79 16.43 -9.16
N ARG A 451 8.57 16.87 -10.16
CA ARG A 451 8.24 16.68 -11.58
C ARG A 451 8.14 15.19 -11.93
N ILE A 452 9.08 14.36 -11.50
CA ILE A 452 9.05 12.90 -11.72
C ILE A 452 7.78 12.30 -11.11
N ALA A 453 7.48 12.63 -9.85
CA ALA A 453 6.31 12.14 -9.14
C ALA A 453 4.99 12.54 -9.83
N GLY A 454 4.88 13.76 -10.38
CA GLY A 454 3.70 14.22 -11.10
C GLY A 454 3.58 13.75 -12.55
N THR A 455 4.68 13.68 -13.30
CA THR A 455 4.66 13.40 -14.75
C THR A 455 4.72 11.92 -15.11
N LYS A 456 5.39 11.09 -14.29
CA LYS A 456 5.60 9.66 -14.59
C LYS A 456 4.54 8.75 -13.95
N PHE A 457 3.75 9.27 -13.01
CA PHE A 457 2.77 8.50 -12.26
C PHE A 457 1.36 9.14 -12.22
N GLY A 458 1.17 10.26 -12.95
CA GLY A 458 -0.10 10.97 -13.11
C GLY A 458 -0.53 11.84 -11.93
N ASP A 459 -1.52 12.71 -12.15
CA ASP A 459 -2.10 13.64 -11.16
C ASP A 459 -2.87 12.94 -10.02
N GLY A 460 -2.91 11.60 -10.00
CA GLY A 460 -3.72 10.80 -9.07
C GLY A 460 -3.09 10.55 -7.70
N TYR A 461 -1.81 10.88 -7.49
CA TYR A 461 -1.17 10.65 -6.19
C TYR A 461 -1.54 11.72 -5.18
N GLN A 462 -2.48 11.38 -4.30
CA GLN A 462 -3.02 12.27 -3.27
C GLN A 462 -1.97 12.95 -2.37
N HIS A 463 -0.79 12.32 -2.18
CA HIS A 463 0.27 12.87 -1.33
C HIS A 463 1.23 13.79 -2.09
N LEU A 464 1.15 13.87 -3.42
CA LEU A 464 2.01 14.74 -4.23
C LEU A 464 1.94 16.19 -3.74
N ARG A 465 0.75 16.66 -3.34
CA ARG A 465 0.56 18.03 -2.80
C ARG A 465 1.41 18.30 -1.55
N ILE A 466 1.65 17.29 -0.72
CA ILE A 466 2.50 17.40 0.48
C ILE A 466 3.95 17.68 0.06
N LEU A 467 4.45 16.94 -0.94
CA LEU A 467 5.81 17.13 -1.43
C LEU A 467 5.96 18.47 -2.16
N VAL A 468 4.95 18.88 -2.93
CA VAL A 468 4.90 20.21 -3.56
C VAL A 468 4.98 21.32 -2.51
N ASP A 469 4.19 21.25 -1.44
CA ASP A 469 4.22 22.25 -0.36
C ASP A 469 5.59 22.29 0.35
N LYS A 470 6.16 21.13 0.69
CA LYS A 470 7.52 21.05 1.26
C LYS A 470 8.56 21.68 0.34
N THR A 471 8.46 21.40 -0.96
CA THR A 471 9.38 21.94 -1.97
C THR A 471 9.26 23.45 -2.10
N TYR A 472 8.03 23.97 -2.15
CA TYR A 472 7.75 25.40 -2.22
C TYR A 472 8.37 26.16 -1.04
N ARG A 473 8.27 25.62 0.19
CA ARG A 473 8.92 26.21 1.37
C ARG A 473 10.44 26.26 1.24
N CYS A 474 11.06 25.19 0.74
CA CYS A 474 12.51 25.14 0.52
C CYS A 474 12.96 26.17 -0.53
N VAL A 475 12.18 26.35 -1.61
CA VAL A 475 12.45 27.34 -2.65
C VAL A 475 12.34 28.76 -2.11
N LEU A 476 11.28 29.09 -1.37
CA LEU A 476 11.12 30.42 -0.78
C LEU A 476 12.28 30.81 0.14
N MET A 477 12.71 29.87 1.01
CA MET A 477 13.87 30.08 1.88
C MET A 477 15.17 30.39 1.11
N ASN A 478 15.23 30.02 -0.18
CA ASN A 478 16.38 30.26 -1.05
C ASN A 478 16.26 31.59 -1.83
N VAL A 479 15.05 32.03 -2.21
CA VAL A 479 14.82 33.24 -3.02
C VAL A 479 15.05 34.54 -2.23
N ASP A 480 14.72 34.58 -0.93
CA ASP A 480 14.88 35.75 -0.04
C ASP A 480 16.35 36.18 0.20
N ARG A 481 17.31 35.65 -0.57
CA ARG A 481 18.76 35.80 -0.34
C ARG A 481 19.52 36.45 -1.49
N SER A 482 18.83 36.87 -2.54
CA SER A 482 19.48 37.41 -3.75
C SER A 482 19.80 38.91 -3.69
N LEU A 483 19.43 39.63 -2.63
CA LEU A 483 19.65 41.08 -2.52
C LEU A 483 20.18 41.45 -1.13
N PRO A 484 21.46 41.81 -0.99
CA PRO A 484 21.87 42.67 0.11
C PRO A 484 21.16 44.02 -0.10
N LEU A 485 20.38 44.47 0.89
CA LEU A 485 19.99 45.88 0.95
C LEU A 485 21.28 46.72 0.94
N PRO A 486 21.38 47.78 0.10
CA PRO A 486 22.57 48.61 0.06
C PRO A 486 22.81 49.21 1.44
N ALA A 487 23.94 48.85 2.04
CA ALA A 487 24.46 49.51 3.23
C ALA A 487 24.92 50.92 2.82
N ASN A 488 24.01 51.89 2.88
CA ASN A 488 24.28 53.29 3.20
C ASN A 488 23.01 54.14 3.06
N THR A 489 22.39 54.44 4.20
CA THR A 489 21.91 55.80 4.46
C THR A 489 22.35 56.16 5.87
N SER A 490 23.55 56.72 5.93
CA SER A 490 24.03 57.71 6.89
C SER A 490 23.07 58.07 8.03
N ARG A 491 23.54 57.84 9.25
CA ARG A 491 23.22 58.68 10.42
C ARG A 491 23.35 60.14 10.00
N VAL A 492 22.25 60.89 10.11
CA VAL A 492 22.29 62.34 10.23
C VAL A 492 22.21 62.59 11.73
N GLU A 493 23.31 63.10 12.30
CA GLU A 493 23.33 63.63 13.67
C GLU A 493 22.44 64.87 13.77
N PRO A 494 21.89 65.18 14.96
CA PRO A 494 21.03 66.34 15.14
C PRO A 494 21.87 67.63 15.19
N GLU A 495 21.59 68.58 14.30
CA GLU A 495 22.04 69.95 14.47
C GLU A 495 21.21 70.63 15.57
N GLU A 496 21.92 71.13 16.57
CA GLU A 496 21.47 72.14 17.53
C GLU A 496 21.01 73.40 16.78
N ILE A 497 19.87 73.96 17.19
CA ILE A 497 19.53 75.36 16.91
C ILE A 497 19.17 76.01 18.24
N ASP A 498 19.87 77.12 18.50
CA ASP A 498 19.81 78.07 19.62
C ASP A 498 18.41 78.43 20.15
#